data_AF-A0A0J5WQ04-F1
#
_entry.id   AF-A0A0J5WQ04-F1
#
_cell.length_a   1.000
_cell.length_b   1.000
_cell.length_c   1.000
_cell.angle_alpha   90.00
_cell.angle_beta   90.00
_cell.angle_gamma   90.00
#
_symmetry.space_group_name_H-M   'P 1'
#
loop_
_entity.id
_entity.type
_entity.pdbx_description
1 polymer ?
#
loop_
_entity_poly.entity_id
_entity_poly.type
_entity_poly.pdbx_seq_one_letter_code
_entity_poly.pdbx_strand_id
1 'polypeptide(L)'
;MSDSLKKIAEAMDAEAQIKQQLVADNMALYTVVRALAEANANNPAFVASVDTLTELRVSKLIASHASDEIIETFKQSVRDLLPEALRKI
;
A
#
# COMPACT_ATOMS: atom_id res chain seq x y z
N MET A 1 -17.49 38.73 3.12
CA MET A 1 -16.38 37.81 2.77
C MET A 1 -15.88 38.19 1.40
N SER A 2 -14.56 38.35 1.19
CA SER A 2 -14.05 38.64 -0.16
C SER A 2 -14.22 37.41 -1.06
N ASP A 3 -14.46 37.61 -2.35
CA ASP A 3 -14.60 36.52 -3.33
C ASP A 3 -13.39 35.57 -3.33
N SER A 4 -12.21 36.07 -2.98
CA SER A 4 -11.00 35.27 -2.82
C SER A 4 -11.10 34.27 -1.67
N LEU A 5 -11.69 34.66 -0.53
CA LEU A 5 -11.89 33.75 0.61
C LEU A 5 -12.89 32.64 0.27
N LYS A 6 -13.94 32.96 -0.51
CA LYS A 6 -14.91 31.97 -0.96
C LYS A 6 -14.29 30.93 -1.90
N LYS A 7 -13.47 31.37 -2.86
CA LYS A 7 -12.73 30.47 -3.77
C LYS A 7 -11.75 29.56 -3.04
N ILE A 8 -11.09 30.06 -1.99
CA ILE A 8 -10.19 29.23 -1.17
C ILE A 8 -10.98 28.15 -0.42
N ALA A 9 -12.12 28.49 0.17
CA ALA A 9 -12.98 27.52 0.84
C ALA A 9 -13.48 26.43 -0.12
N GLU A 10 -13.95 26.81 -1.31
CA GLU A 10 -14.39 25.88 -2.35
C GLU A 10 -13.27 24.94 -2.82
N ALA A 11 -12.03 25.44 -2.95
CA ALA A 11 -10.88 24.62 -3.32
C ALA A 11 -10.48 23.64 -2.20
N MET A 12 -10.56 24.05 -0.94
CA MET A 12 -10.29 23.18 0.21
C MET A 12 -11.31 22.05 0.33
N ASP A 13 -12.59 22.34 0.09
CA ASP A 13 -13.65 21.33 0.10
C ASP A 13 -13.48 20.32 -1.05
N ALA A 14 -13.11 20.80 -2.24
CA ALA A 14 -12.80 19.92 -3.38
C ALA A 14 -11.57 19.03 -3.10
N GLU A 15 -10.52 19.58 -2.48
CA GLU A 15 -9.35 18.80 -2.08
C GLU A 15 -9.72 17.73 -1.03
N ALA A 16 -10.58 18.06 -0.07
CA ALA A 16 -11.06 17.12 0.93
C ALA A 16 -11.85 15.96 0.28
N GLN A 17 -12.71 16.25 -0.69
CA GLN A 17 -13.43 15.22 -1.45
C GLN A 17 -12.49 14.32 -2.25
N ILE A 18 -11.50 14.90 -2.95
CA ILE A 18 -10.48 14.13 -3.69
C ILE A 18 -9.71 13.21 -2.73
N LYS A 19 -9.30 13.72 -1.57
CA LYS A 19 -8.62 12.91 -0.55
C LYS A 19 -9.48 11.75 -0.08
N GLN A 20 -10.76 11.98 0.20
CA GLN A 20 -11.68 10.90 0.60
C GLN A 20 -11.84 9.85 -0.49
N GLN A 21 -11.97 10.26 -1.75
CA GLN A 21 -12.05 9.35 -2.88
C GLN A 21 -10.78 8.50 -3.01
N LEU A 22 -9.60 9.11 -2.92
CA LEU A 22 -8.32 8.39 -2.98
C LEU A 22 -8.16 7.39 -1.84
N VAL A 23 -8.66 7.71 -0.64
CA VAL A 23 -8.65 6.76 0.49
C VAL A 23 -9.58 5.57 0.21
N ALA A 24 -10.79 5.82 -0.31
CA ALA A 24 -11.73 4.76 -0.67
C ALA A 24 -11.18 3.84 -1.77
N ASP A 25 -10.60 4.43 -2.82
CA ASP A 25 -10.00 3.69 -3.94
C ASP A 25 -8.83 2.83 -3.48
N ASN A 26 -7.96 3.36 -2.61
CA ASN A 26 -6.89 2.58 -2.01
C ASN A 26 -7.45 1.40 -1.20
N MET A 27 -8.44 1.61 -0.33
CA MET A 27 -9.06 0.50 0.43
C MET A 27 -9.65 -0.59 -0.47
N ALA A 28 -10.26 -0.20 -1.59
CA ALA A 28 -10.77 -1.15 -2.58
C ALA A 28 -9.65 -1.96 -3.23
N LEU A 29 -8.55 -1.29 -3.62
CA LEU A 29 -7.36 -1.96 -4.16
C LEU A 29 -6.74 -2.93 -3.15
N TYR A 30 -6.57 -2.51 -1.89
CA TYR A 30 -6.09 -3.38 -0.80
C TYR A 30 -6.95 -4.64 -0.68
N THR A 31 -8.27 -4.48 -0.74
CA THR A 31 -9.23 -5.58 -0.65
C THR A 31 -9.08 -6.57 -1.80
N VAL A 32 -8.97 -6.07 -3.04
CA VAL A 32 -8.80 -6.91 -4.24
C VAL A 32 -7.48 -7.68 -4.20
N VAL A 33 -6.38 -6.99 -3.89
CA VAL A 33 -5.05 -7.62 -3.82
C VAL A 33 -5.04 -8.72 -2.75
N ARG A 34 -5.62 -8.45 -1.59
CA ARG A 34 -5.73 -9.44 -0.52
C ARG A 34 -6.57 -10.64 -0.92
N ALA A 35 -7.73 -10.44 -1.53
CA ALA A 35 -8.58 -11.53 -2.02
C ALA A 35 -7.85 -12.41 -3.06
N LEU A 36 -7.07 -11.78 -3.96
CA LEU A 36 -6.24 -12.51 -4.92
C LEU A 36 -5.12 -13.30 -4.23
N ALA A 37 -4.47 -12.74 -3.21
CA ALA A 37 -3.45 -13.44 -2.43
C ALA A 37 -4.05 -14.61 -1.63
N GLU A 38 -5.24 -14.43 -1.05
CA GLU A 38 -6.01 -15.49 -0.37
C GLU A 38 -6.36 -16.63 -1.31
N ALA A 39 -6.88 -16.32 -2.50
CA ALA A 39 -7.21 -17.32 -3.52
C ALA A 39 -5.99 -18.12 -3.98
N ASN A 40 -4.79 -17.55 -3.90
CA ASN A 40 -3.54 -18.19 -4.32
C ASN A 40 -2.67 -18.69 -3.16
N ALA A 41 -3.14 -18.61 -1.91
CA ALA A 41 -2.31 -18.93 -0.75
C ALA A 41 -1.81 -20.38 -0.72
N ASN A 42 -2.57 -21.30 -1.33
CA ASN A 42 -2.19 -22.71 -1.42
C ASN A 42 -1.34 -23.04 -2.67
N ASN A 43 -1.03 -22.05 -3.52
CA ASN A 43 -0.20 -22.25 -4.71
C ASN A 43 1.29 -22.07 -4.37
N PRO A 44 2.11 -23.13 -4.36
CA PRO A 44 3.50 -23.03 -3.94
C PRO A 44 4.35 -22.08 -4.79
N ALA A 45 4.05 -21.97 -6.09
CA ALA A 45 4.77 -21.06 -6.99
C ALA A 45 4.46 -19.59 -6.69
N PHE A 46 3.22 -19.29 -6.29
CA PHE A 46 2.84 -17.95 -5.87
C PHE A 46 3.55 -17.55 -4.58
N VAL A 47 3.53 -18.42 -3.57
CA VAL A 47 4.21 -18.18 -2.29
C VAL A 47 5.71 -17.92 -2.50
N ALA A 48 6.39 -18.81 -3.23
CA ALA A 48 7.82 -18.65 -3.51
C ALA A 48 8.14 -17.34 -4.28
N SER A 49 7.25 -16.92 -5.19
CA SER A 49 7.42 -15.67 -5.95
C SER A 49 7.27 -14.44 -5.05
N VAL A 50 6.29 -14.45 -4.14
CA VAL A 50 6.06 -13.37 -3.17
C VAL A 50 7.28 -13.20 -2.27
N ASP A 51 7.82 -14.29 -1.72
CA ASP A 51 9.00 -14.27 -0.85
C ASP A 51 10.21 -13.72 -1.63
N THR A 52 10.50 -14.28 -2.81
CA THR A 52 11.65 -13.89 -3.64
C THR A 52 11.61 -12.41 -4.02
N LEU A 53 10.45 -11.90 -4.43
CA LEU A 53 10.31 -10.51 -4.84
C LEU A 53 10.41 -9.54 -3.65
N THR A 54 9.88 -9.94 -2.48
CA THR A 54 9.97 -9.16 -1.25
C THR A 54 11.43 -9.02 -0.82
N GLU A 55 12.17 -10.14 -0.78
CA GLU A 55 13.59 -10.15 -0.46
C GLU A 55 14.40 -9.30 -1.44
N LEU A 56 14.21 -9.50 -2.75
CA LEU A 56 14.90 -8.72 -3.79
C LEU A 56 14.66 -7.21 -3.62
N ARG A 57 13.43 -6.81 -3.27
CA ARG A 57 13.09 -5.40 -3.06
C ARG A 57 13.73 -4.85 -1.79
N VAL A 58 13.71 -5.60 -0.69
CA VAL A 58 14.40 -5.23 0.56
C VAL A 58 15.89 -5.07 0.32
N SER A 59 16.55 -6.01 -0.37
CA SER A 59 17.98 -5.90 -0.69
C SER A 59 18.29 -4.65 -1.52
N LYS A 60 17.42 -4.30 -2.48
CA LYS A 60 17.56 -3.05 -3.25
C LYS A 60 17.39 -1.80 -2.39
N LEU A 61 16.47 -1.80 -1.42
CA LEU A 61 16.28 -0.68 -0.49
C LEU A 61 17.48 -0.50 0.44
N ILE A 62 18.03 -1.61 0.97
CA ILE A 62 19.26 -1.60 1.77
C ILE A 62 20.42 -1.03 0.95
N ALA A 63 20.55 -1.44 -0.31
CA ALA A 63 21.59 -0.93 -1.22
C ALA A 63 21.38 0.54 -1.64
N SER A 64 20.17 1.10 -1.49
CA SER A 64 19.83 2.45 -1.96
C SER A 64 19.90 3.54 -0.88
N HIS A 65 20.56 3.29 0.26
CA HIS A 65 20.55 4.20 1.43
C HIS A 65 19.15 4.53 1.96
N ALA A 66 18.15 3.66 1.75
CA ALA A 66 16.87 3.84 2.41
C ALA A 66 17.06 3.73 3.93
N SER A 67 16.35 4.54 4.71
CA SER A 67 16.35 4.38 6.15
C SER A 67 15.70 3.06 6.56
N ASP A 68 16.07 2.55 7.72
CA ASP A 68 15.44 1.35 8.30
C ASP A 68 13.93 1.51 8.42
N GLU A 69 13.45 2.72 8.71
CA GLU A 69 12.02 3.05 8.78
C GLU A 69 11.29 2.81 7.44
N ILE A 70 11.91 3.16 6.31
CA ILE A 70 11.34 2.91 4.98
C ILE A 70 11.27 1.41 4.69
N ILE A 71 12.31 0.67 5.10
CA ILE A 71 12.38 -0.78 4.91
C ILE A 71 11.31 -1.48 5.74
N GLU A 72 11.12 -1.08 7.00
CA GLU A 72 10.08 -1.63 7.86
C GLU A 72 8.66 -1.25 7.40
N THR A 73 8.47 -0.01 6.94
CA THR A 73 7.18 0.42 6.35
C THR A 73 6.83 -0.42 5.12
N PHE A 74 7.81 -0.73 4.27
CA PHE A 74 7.61 -1.62 3.12
C PHE A 74 7.22 -3.04 3.55
N LYS A 75 7.98 -3.64 4.50
CA LYS A 75 7.66 -4.97 5.02
C LYS A 75 6.26 -5.04 5.62
N GLN A 76 5.86 -4.02 6.38
CA GLN A 76 4.54 -3.95 6.99
C GLN A 76 3.44 -3.84 5.93
N SER A 77 3.63 -3.01 4.91
CA SER A 77 2.69 -2.89 3.79
C SER A 77 2.48 -4.22 3.05
N VAL A 78 3.56 -4.98 2.84
CA VAL A 78 3.47 -6.34 2.26
C VAL A 78 2.71 -7.29 3.20
N ARG A 79 2.97 -7.27 4.51
CA ARG A 79 2.22 -8.10 5.48
C ARG A 79 0.74 -7.78 5.50
N ASP A 80 0.36 -6.52 5.39
CA ASP A 80 -1.05 -6.08 5.43
C ASP A 80 -1.83 -6.55 4.19
N LEU A 81 -1.14 -6.59 3.04
CA LEU A 81 -1.67 -7.09 1.78
C LEU A 81 -1.77 -8.62 1.72
N LEU A 82 -0.89 -9.33 2.44
CA LEU A 82 -0.88 -10.77 2.47
C LEU A 82 -1.84 -11.32 3.55
N PRO A 83 -2.57 -12.41 3.27
CA PRO A 83 -3.30 -13.14 4.28
C PRO A 83 -2.38 -13.79 5.30
N GLU A 84 -2.91 -14.07 6.48
CA GLU A 84 -2.15 -14.58 7.62
C GLU A 84 -1.33 -15.83 7.29
N ALA A 85 -1.88 -16.75 6.49
CA ALA A 85 -1.19 -17.97 6.04
C ALA A 85 0.11 -17.70 5.25
N LEU A 86 0.26 -16.50 4.66
CA LEU A 86 1.41 -16.09 3.84
C LEU A 86 2.33 -15.10 4.56
N ARG A 87 2.00 -14.68 5.79
CA ARG A 87 2.84 -13.77 6.58
C ARG A 87 4.00 -14.54 7.23
N LYS A 88 4.87 -15.14 6.42
CA LYS A 88 6.17 -15.63 6.88
C LYS A 88 7.19 -14.51 6.74
N ILE A 89 7.15 -13.58 7.68
CA ILE A 89 8.23 -12.62 7.89
C ILE A 89 8.48 -12.56 9.38
#